data_AF-A0A2M8BMC2-F1
#
_entry.id   AF-A0A2M8BMC2-F1
#
_cell.length_a   1.000
_cell.length_b   1.000
_cell.length_c   1.000
_cell.angle_alpha   90.00
_cell.angle_beta   90.00
_cell.angle_gamma   90.00
#
_symmetry.space_group_name_H-M   'P 1'
#
loop_
_entity.id
_entity.type
_entity.pdbx_description
1 polymer ?
#
loop_
_entity_poly.entity_id
_entity_poly.type
_entity_poly.pdbx_seq_one_letter_code
_entity_poly.pdbx_strand_id
1 'polypeptide(L)'
;VTEGYMDVVALAQLGFPNAVASLGTACTAEHVHKLFRFTDAVVFSFDGDSAGRRAARKALDAALPLATDVRSVKFLFLPPEHDPDSFIREHGKDAFARYVSEAVPLSRFLIDAARDGCDLHSAEGRAHLASNAKPLWELLPAGALKQQLLTEIADLVQLNARELNDIWHPALARAKVKRERYDLNFNESRPAEAYKGYRAKTPRGQNSQHISGSRLPASRADHAARILLDNMAALASLSAEDHTLLCGLAAPHGPLFSWLEGQLHEHGPMPWAALREGLRGHESENFACKLMAGYELGAEEDNGEERVELRHLINRMLIEHLKTEETGAIEAAKTDPSALQRYRELQARRLLLESAT
;
A
#
# COMPACT_ATOMS: atom_id res chain seq x y z
N VAL A 1 18.37 5.62 23.43
CA VAL A 1 18.69 4.37 24.14
C VAL A 1 19.99 3.85 23.59
N THR A 2 21.00 3.62 24.42
CA THR A 2 22.35 3.15 24.04
C THR A 2 22.61 1.75 24.61
N GLU A 3 23.73 1.13 24.23
CA GLU A 3 24.12 -0.19 24.73
C GLU A 3 24.90 -0.10 26.04
N GLY A 4 25.78 0.90 26.19
CA GLY A 4 26.68 1.04 27.33
C GLY A 4 26.27 2.12 28.33
N TYR A 5 26.61 1.91 29.60
CA TYR A 5 26.47 2.96 30.63
C TYR A 5 27.46 4.13 30.39
N MET A 6 28.62 3.86 29.78
CA MET A 6 29.60 4.88 29.41
C MET A 6 29.02 5.88 28.38
N ASP A 7 28.25 5.38 27.41
CA ASP A 7 27.54 6.23 26.44
C ASP A 7 26.59 7.19 27.14
N VAL A 8 25.84 6.72 28.14
CA VAL A 8 24.89 7.55 28.89
C VAL A 8 25.61 8.69 29.61
N VAL A 9 26.75 8.39 30.25
CA VAL A 9 27.56 9.39 30.95
C VAL A 9 28.10 10.42 29.96
N ALA A 10 28.66 9.97 28.84
CA ALA A 10 29.22 10.85 27.81
C ALA A 10 28.17 11.75 27.16
N LEU A 11 27.05 11.16 26.73
CA LEU A 11 25.93 11.87 26.15
C LEU A 11 25.35 12.89 27.14
N ALA A 12 25.19 12.53 28.41
CA ALA A 12 24.73 13.46 29.43
C ALA A 12 25.68 14.65 29.62
N GLN A 13 27.00 14.40 29.67
CA GLN A 13 28.02 15.46 29.77
C GLN A 13 28.01 16.39 28.55
N LEU A 14 27.71 15.86 27.37
CA LEU A 14 27.78 16.58 26.09
C LEU A 14 26.41 17.08 25.61
N GLY A 15 25.42 17.13 26.51
CA GLY A 15 24.17 17.86 26.31
C GLY A 15 22.97 17.03 25.85
N PHE A 16 23.01 15.71 26.03
CA PHE A 16 21.91 14.77 25.81
C PHE A 16 21.52 14.06 27.13
N PRO A 17 20.85 14.76 28.07
CA PRO A 17 20.54 14.22 29.39
C PRO A 17 19.45 13.14 29.39
N ASN A 18 18.78 12.92 28.25
CA ASN A 18 17.72 11.93 28.06
C ASN A 18 18.25 10.56 27.57
N ALA A 19 19.56 10.35 27.58
CA ALA A 19 20.16 9.06 27.26
C ALA A 19 19.93 8.03 28.37
N VAL A 20 19.64 6.79 27.98
CA VAL A 20 19.48 5.64 28.88
C VAL A 20 20.07 4.41 28.19
N ALA A 21 20.56 3.43 28.96
CA ALA A 21 21.16 2.22 28.43
C ALA A 21 20.50 0.94 28.94
N SER A 22 20.52 -0.11 28.12
CA SER A 22 20.23 -1.48 28.56
C SER A 22 21.47 -2.12 29.17
N LEU A 23 21.43 -2.45 30.47
CA LEU A 23 22.59 -2.98 31.18
C LEU A 23 22.87 -4.44 30.80
N GLY A 24 23.81 -4.67 29.87
CA GLY A 24 24.37 -5.99 29.55
C GLY A 24 23.38 -7.00 28.98
N THR A 25 22.24 -6.54 28.49
CA THR A 25 21.14 -7.38 27.98
C THR A 25 20.57 -6.78 26.71
N ALA A 26 20.04 -7.64 25.84
CA ALA A 26 19.32 -7.17 24.66
C ALA A 26 18.07 -6.38 25.08
N CYS A 27 17.68 -5.40 24.26
CA CYS A 27 16.44 -4.67 24.48
C CYS A 27 15.23 -5.64 24.46
N THR A 28 14.37 -5.55 25.47
CA THR A 28 13.16 -6.39 25.61
C THR A 28 11.90 -5.53 25.44
N ALA A 29 10.76 -6.17 25.14
CA ALA A 29 9.49 -5.47 25.05
C ALA A 29 9.12 -4.73 26.37
N GLU A 30 9.53 -5.27 27.53
CA GLU A 30 9.34 -4.60 28.82
C GLU A 30 10.14 -3.29 28.93
N HIS A 31 11.38 -3.28 28.42
CA HIS A 31 12.17 -2.05 28.33
C HIS A 31 11.47 -1.02 27.45
N VAL A 32 11.01 -1.41 26.26
CA VAL A 32 10.30 -0.51 25.35
C VAL A 32 9.00 0.01 25.96
N HIS A 33 8.22 -0.87 26.60
CA HIS A 33 7.00 -0.47 27.29
C HIS A 33 7.27 0.55 28.40
N LYS A 34 8.35 0.33 29.18
CA LYS A 34 8.77 1.27 30.22
C LYS A 34 9.17 2.63 29.64
N LEU A 35 9.90 2.67 28.53
CA LEU A 35 10.26 3.92 27.85
C LEU A 35 9.01 4.71 27.44
N PHE A 36 8.01 4.01 26.87
CA PHE A 36 6.75 4.62 26.46
C PHE A 36 5.86 5.12 27.60
N ARG A 37 6.24 4.92 28.87
CA ARG A 37 5.60 5.58 30.02
C ARG A 37 6.11 7.00 30.25
N PHE A 38 7.25 7.36 29.66
CA PHE A 38 7.91 8.65 29.88
C PHE A 38 7.99 9.51 28.60
N THR A 39 7.85 8.92 27.42
CA THR A 39 7.96 9.61 26.13
C THR A 39 7.20 8.85 25.06
N ASP A 40 6.65 9.54 24.06
CA ASP A 40 6.07 8.91 22.86
C ASP A 40 7.11 8.69 21.76
N ALA A 41 8.31 9.27 21.90
CA ALA A 41 9.39 9.18 20.93
C ALA A 41 10.64 8.53 21.53
N VAL A 42 11.12 7.48 20.87
CA VAL A 42 12.32 6.72 21.27
C VAL A 42 13.26 6.59 20.07
N VAL A 43 14.53 6.92 20.29
CA VAL A 43 15.62 6.65 19.35
C VAL A 43 16.55 5.62 19.97
N PHE A 44 16.70 4.47 19.30
CA PHE A 44 17.72 3.49 19.65
C PHE A 44 19.01 3.80 18.90
N SER A 45 20.13 3.88 19.60
CA SER A 45 21.46 4.10 19.05
C SER A 45 22.26 2.83 19.27
N PHE A 46 22.75 2.25 18.18
CA PHE A 46 23.57 1.06 18.19
C PHE A 46 24.93 1.35 17.57
N ASP A 47 25.92 0.54 17.93
CA ASP A 47 27.26 0.63 17.36
C ASP A 47 27.21 0.34 15.85
N GLY A 48 28.12 0.95 15.08
CA GLY A 48 28.14 0.82 13.62
C GLY A 48 28.56 -0.57 13.09
N ASP A 49 28.95 -1.47 13.99
CA ASP A 49 29.49 -2.78 13.65
C ASP A 49 28.40 -3.82 13.31
N SER A 50 28.81 -5.09 13.17
CA SER A 50 27.85 -6.18 12.91
C SER A 50 27.01 -6.55 14.15
N ALA A 51 27.55 -6.32 15.36
CA ALA A 51 26.86 -6.63 16.61
C ALA A 51 25.73 -5.64 16.89
N GLY A 52 25.97 -4.33 16.69
CA GLY A 52 24.98 -3.28 16.80
C GLY A 52 23.81 -3.48 15.84
N ARG A 53 24.05 -3.94 14.60
CA ARG A 53 22.96 -4.31 13.66
C ARG A 53 22.11 -5.48 14.16
N ARG A 54 22.72 -6.50 14.77
CA ARG A 54 21.99 -7.61 15.39
C ARG A 54 21.19 -7.15 16.61
N ALA A 55 21.75 -6.24 17.41
CA ALA A 55 21.06 -5.64 18.54
C ALA A 55 19.87 -4.78 18.08
N ALA A 56 20.04 -4.02 17.00
CA ALA A 56 18.96 -3.25 16.37
C ALA A 56 17.81 -4.14 15.92
N ARG A 57 18.09 -5.29 15.29
CA ARG A 57 17.05 -6.25 14.91
C ARG A 57 16.26 -6.75 16.12
N LYS A 58 16.92 -7.08 17.23
CA LYS A 58 16.25 -7.48 18.47
C LYS A 58 15.39 -6.35 19.06
N ALA A 59 15.87 -5.11 19.01
CA ALA A 59 15.12 -3.95 19.47
C ALA A 59 13.91 -3.64 18.56
N LEU A 60 14.03 -3.88 17.25
CA LEU A 60 12.90 -3.83 16.32
C LEU A 60 11.82 -4.83 16.73
N ASP A 61 12.18 -6.11 16.91
CA ASP A 61 11.23 -7.14 17.33
C ASP A 61 10.54 -6.80 18.67
N ALA A 62 11.28 -6.20 19.60
CA ALA A 62 10.75 -5.74 20.89
C ALA A 62 9.83 -4.50 20.77
N ALA A 63 10.06 -3.64 19.78
CA ALA A 63 9.33 -2.39 19.60
C ALA A 63 8.04 -2.54 18.77
N LEU A 64 8.01 -3.48 17.82
CA LEU A 64 6.87 -3.68 16.91
C LEU A 64 5.51 -3.82 17.62
N PRO A 65 5.36 -4.62 18.70
CA PRO A 65 4.08 -4.76 19.41
C PRO A 65 3.56 -3.47 20.04
N LEU A 66 4.44 -2.47 20.22
CA LEU A 66 4.16 -1.22 20.92
C LEU A 66 4.11 -0.02 19.97
N ALA A 67 4.34 -0.22 18.68
CA ALA A 67 4.36 0.80 17.64
C ALA A 67 2.93 1.17 17.21
N THR A 68 2.25 1.97 18.02
CA THR A 68 0.94 2.55 17.71
C THR A 68 1.09 3.82 16.87
N ASP A 69 0.00 4.31 16.27
CA ASP A 69 -0.01 5.49 15.40
C ASP A 69 0.49 6.78 16.07
N VAL A 70 0.50 6.84 17.40
CA VAL A 70 0.94 8.01 18.20
C VAL A 70 2.37 7.90 18.69
N ARG A 71 3.04 6.75 18.48
CA ARG A 71 4.40 6.49 18.98
C ARG A 71 5.42 6.52 17.86
N SER A 72 6.55 7.16 18.10
CA SER A 72 7.67 7.24 17.17
C SER A 72 8.84 6.40 17.68
N VAL A 73 9.28 5.45 16.85
CA VAL A 73 10.51 4.67 17.09
C VAL A 73 11.46 4.89 15.92
N LYS A 74 12.72 5.22 16.23
CA LYS A 74 13.79 5.37 15.23
C LYS A 74 15.04 4.59 15.64
N PHE A 75 15.86 4.28 14.66
CA PHE A 75 17.11 3.53 14.76
C PHE A 75 18.24 4.38 14.20
N LEU A 76 19.17 4.74 15.07
CA LEU A 76 20.38 5.47 14.76
C LEU A 76 21.53 4.46 14.60
N PHE A 77 22.11 4.42 13.41
CA PHE A 77 23.31 3.65 13.10
C PHE A 77 24.50 4.59 12.92
N LEU A 78 25.51 4.44 13.75
CA LEU A 78 26.74 5.22 13.66
C LEU A 78 27.71 4.61 12.64
N PRO A 79 28.76 5.35 12.21
CA PRO A 79 29.81 4.78 11.38
C PRO A 79 30.49 3.57 12.07
N PRO A 80 31.07 2.62 11.31
CA PRO A 80 31.55 1.34 11.84
C PRO A 80 32.58 1.44 12.97
N GLU A 81 33.37 2.51 12.98
CA GLU A 81 34.41 2.78 13.97
C GLU A 81 33.90 3.47 15.25
N HIS A 82 32.61 3.80 15.32
CA HIS A 82 32.06 4.64 16.38
C HIS A 82 30.93 3.99 17.19
N ASP A 83 31.06 4.14 18.51
CA ASP A 83 29.98 4.06 19.50
C ASP A 83 29.47 5.49 19.82
N PRO A 84 28.36 5.64 20.57
CA PRO A 84 27.83 6.96 20.90
C PRO A 84 28.83 7.86 21.65
N ASP A 85 29.65 7.30 22.55
CA ASP A 85 30.68 8.05 23.29
C ASP A 85 31.79 8.61 22.38
N SER A 86 32.44 7.76 21.59
CA SER A 86 33.51 8.17 20.67
C SER A 86 33.00 9.13 19.61
N PHE A 87 31.82 8.90 19.04
CA PHE A 87 31.25 9.76 18.00
C PHE A 87 31.03 11.18 18.50
N ILE A 88 30.37 11.34 19.66
CA ILE A 88 30.05 12.68 20.16
C ILE A 88 31.29 13.44 20.63
N ARG A 89 32.33 12.73 21.10
CA ARG A 89 33.62 13.35 21.45
C ARG A 89 34.39 13.83 20.23
N GLU A 90 34.35 13.07 19.14
CA GLU A 90 35.08 13.39 17.92
C GLU A 90 34.37 14.46 17.08
N HIS A 91 33.06 14.31 16.85
CA HIS A 91 32.30 15.16 15.94
C HIS A 91 31.45 16.24 16.63
N GLY A 92 31.36 16.17 17.96
CA GLY A 92 30.63 17.14 18.77
C GLY A 92 29.11 16.96 18.79
N LYS A 93 28.48 17.78 19.63
CA LYS A 93 27.04 17.74 19.92
C LYS A 93 26.17 17.95 18.67
N ASP A 94 26.52 18.91 17.83
CA ASP A 94 25.69 19.30 16.68
C ASP A 94 25.69 18.22 15.59
N ALA A 95 26.82 17.53 15.40
CA ALA A 95 26.88 16.37 14.51
C ALA A 95 26.01 15.23 15.03
N PHE A 96 26.10 14.90 16.31
CA PHE A 96 25.27 13.86 16.93
C PHE A 96 23.78 14.21 16.85
N ALA A 97 23.39 15.48 17.08
CA ALA A 97 22.01 15.93 16.96
C ALA A 97 21.44 15.74 15.54
N ARG A 98 22.25 16.02 14.50
CA ARG A 98 21.85 15.76 13.10
C ARG A 98 21.61 14.28 12.86
N TYR A 99 22.54 13.43 13.29
CA TYR A 99 22.41 11.97 13.20
C TYR A 99 21.15 11.46 13.90
N VAL A 100 20.83 11.95 15.11
CA VAL A 100 19.59 11.63 15.81
C VAL A 100 18.35 12.05 15.02
N SER A 101 18.37 13.22 14.37
CA SER A 101 17.24 13.71 13.56
C SER A 101 17.00 12.86 12.31
N GLU A 102 18.08 12.41 11.68
CA GLU A 102 18.11 11.59 10.47
C GLU A 102 17.98 10.08 10.75
N ALA A 103 17.85 9.69 12.02
CA ALA A 103 17.70 8.30 12.42
C ALA A 103 16.57 7.60 11.67
N VAL A 104 16.81 6.36 11.27
CA VAL A 104 15.95 5.56 10.40
C VAL A 104 14.63 5.25 11.12
N PRO A 105 13.46 5.63 10.58
CA PRO A 105 12.17 5.28 11.17
C PRO A 105 11.94 3.77 11.25
N LEU A 106 11.17 3.32 12.24
CA LEU A 106 10.83 1.90 12.42
C LEU A 106 10.19 1.26 11.18
N SER A 107 9.31 1.99 10.47
CA SER A 107 8.69 1.51 9.24
C SER A 107 9.74 1.16 8.18
N ARG A 108 10.68 2.08 7.96
CA ARG A 108 11.76 1.88 7.00
C ARG A 108 12.69 0.75 7.40
N PHE A 109 13.07 0.70 8.68
CA PHE A 109 13.95 -0.35 9.18
C PHE A 109 13.30 -1.74 9.12
N LEU A 110 11.99 -1.85 9.33
CA LEU A 110 11.25 -3.10 9.14
C LEU A 110 11.37 -3.61 7.69
N ILE A 111 11.19 -2.71 6.72
CA ILE A 111 11.25 -3.07 5.30
C ILE A 111 12.67 -3.46 4.91
N ASP A 112 13.67 -2.69 5.32
CA ASP A 112 15.08 -3.00 5.07
C ASP A 112 15.46 -4.36 5.70
N ALA A 113 14.97 -4.64 6.91
CA ALA A 113 15.16 -5.92 7.60
C ALA A 113 14.45 -7.11 6.93
N ALA A 114 13.31 -6.88 6.26
CA ALA A 114 12.59 -7.89 5.49
C ALA A 114 13.24 -8.14 4.11
N ARG A 115 13.83 -7.09 3.53
CA ARG A 115 14.52 -7.11 2.23
C ARG A 115 15.90 -7.77 2.29
N ASP A 116 16.50 -7.86 3.48
CA ASP A 116 17.83 -8.46 3.65
C ASP A 116 17.92 -9.84 2.97
N GLY A 117 18.93 -10.02 2.12
CA GLY A 117 19.15 -11.24 1.34
C GLY A 117 18.16 -11.51 0.18
N CYS A 118 17.28 -10.56 -0.19
CA CYS A 118 16.28 -10.75 -1.24
C CYS A 118 16.64 -10.03 -2.55
N ASP A 119 16.56 -10.72 -3.69
CA ASP A 119 16.64 -10.11 -5.02
C ASP A 119 15.25 -9.74 -5.56
N LEU A 120 14.88 -8.47 -5.50
CA LEU A 120 13.56 -7.97 -5.91
C LEU A 120 13.32 -8.04 -7.42
N HIS A 121 14.35 -8.24 -8.24
CA HIS A 121 14.18 -8.44 -9.67
C HIS A 121 13.65 -9.85 -9.99
N SER A 122 13.91 -10.83 -9.11
CA SER A 122 13.39 -12.19 -9.22
C SER A 122 12.02 -12.35 -8.55
N ALA A 123 11.18 -13.25 -9.08
CA ALA A 123 9.90 -13.57 -8.46
C ALA A 123 10.11 -14.26 -7.09
N GLU A 124 11.13 -15.12 -7.01
CA GLU A 124 11.55 -15.82 -5.81
C GLU A 124 11.97 -14.84 -4.72
N GLY A 125 12.79 -13.84 -5.04
CA GLY A 125 13.23 -12.84 -4.08
C GLY A 125 12.10 -11.93 -3.58
N ARG A 126 11.12 -11.61 -4.43
CA ARG A 126 9.89 -10.92 -3.97
C ARG A 126 9.05 -11.79 -3.05
N ALA A 127 8.90 -13.09 -3.35
CA ALA A 127 8.22 -14.04 -2.48
C ALA A 127 8.95 -14.22 -1.14
N HIS A 128 10.29 -14.24 -1.15
CA HIS A 128 11.12 -14.25 0.05
C HIS A 128 10.92 -13.00 0.91
N LEU A 129 10.90 -11.80 0.31
CA LEU A 129 10.58 -10.57 1.03
C LEU A 129 9.20 -10.66 1.68
N ALA A 130 8.17 -11.11 0.96
CA ALA A 130 6.82 -11.28 1.51
C ALA A 130 6.82 -12.23 2.72
N SER A 131 7.57 -13.34 2.64
CA SER A 131 7.71 -14.31 3.72
C SER A 131 8.44 -13.73 4.93
N ASN A 132 9.48 -12.91 4.72
CA ASN A 132 10.25 -12.28 5.78
C ASN A 132 9.48 -11.13 6.46
N ALA A 133 8.70 -10.39 5.69
CA ALA A 133 7.94 -9.24 6.17
C ALA A 133 6.74 -9.67 7.03
N LYS A 134 6.08 -10.79 6.69
CA LYS A 134 4.91 -11.31 7.40
C LYS A 134 5.06 -11.34 8.93
N PRO A 135 6.05 -12.03 9.53
CA PRO A 135 6.18 -12.11 10.98
C PRO A 135 6.42 -10.76 11.64
N LEU A 136 7.10 -9.81 10.96
CA LEU A 136 7.33 -8.47 11.49
C LEU A 136 6.05 -7.63 11.44
N TRP A 137 5.30 -7.71 10.35
CA TRP A 137 4.05 -7.01 10.16
C TRP A 137 2.94 -7.53 11.10
N GLU A 138 2.91 -8.83 11.37
CA GLU A 138 1.94 -9.45 12.29
C GLU A 138 2.07 -8.91 13.72
N LEU A 139 3.29 -8.56 14.15
CA LEU A 139 3.56 -8.00 15.48
C LEU A 139 2.98 -6.59 15.66
N LEU A 140 2.77 -5.82 14.58
CA LEU A 140 2.25 -4.47 14.69
C LEU A 140 0.81 -4.45 15.24
N PRO A 141 0.46 -3.51 16.13
CA PRO A 141 -0.92 -3.30 16.53
C PRO A 141 -1.78 -2.83 15.35
N ALA A 142 -3.10 -3.03 15.43
CA ALA A 142 -4.02 -2.46 14.45
C ALA A 142 -3.97 -0.93 14.50
N GLY A 143 -3.84 -0.29 13.34
CA GLY A 143 -3.69 1.15 13.20
C GLY A 143 -3.38 1.55 11.76
N ALA A 144 -3.30 2.85 11.51
CA ALA A 144 -2.96 3.41 10.21
C ALA A 144 -1.56 2.98 9.75
N LEU A 145 -0.58 2.95 10.67
CA LEU A 145 0.79 2.53 10.36
C LEU A 145 0.84 1.10 9.81
N LYS A 146 0.07 0.17 10.40
CA LYS A 146 0.02 -1.23 9.96
C LYS A 146 -0.55 -1.36 8.54
N GLN A 147 -1.56 -0.55 8.19
CA GLN A 147 -2.17 -0.55 6.86
C GLN A 147 -1.25 0.09 5.81
N GLN A 148 -0.57 1.18 6.15
CA GLN A 148 0.41 1.82 5.26
C GLN A 148 1.57 0.86 4.96
N LEU A 149 2.11 0.19 5.98
CA LEU A 149 3.16 -0.81 5.79
C LEU A 149 2.69 -2.01 4.97
N LEU A 150 1.44 -2.48 5.12
CA LEU A 150 0.89 -3.54 4.28
C LEU A 150 0.92 -3.13 2.80
N THR A 151 0.52 -1.90 2.53
CA THR A 151 0.48 -1.33 1.16
C THR A 151 1.88 -1.21 0.58
N GLU A 152 2.82 -0.65 1.34
CA GLU A 152 4.22 -0.50 0.91
C GLU A 152 4.90 -1.86 0.65
N ILE A 153 4.67 -2.86 1.52
CA ILE A 153 5.19 -4.22 1.32
C ILE A 153 4.56 -4.85 0.07
N ALA A 154 3.25 -4.67 -0.15
CA ALA A 154 2.54 -5.19 -1.32
C ALA A 154 3.12 -4.62 -2.62
N ASP A 155 3.35 -3.32 -2.67
CA ASP A 155 3.98 -2.64 -3.81
C ASP A 155 5.38 -3.20 -4.11
N LEU A 156 6.20 -3.43 -3.08
CA LEU A 156 7.54 -4.00 -3.22
C LEU A 156 7.54 -5.43 -3.78
N VAL A 157 6.52 -6.22 -3.46
CA VAL A 157 6.39 -7.60 -3.96
C VAL A 157 5.54 -7.71 -5.23
N GLN A 158 5.08 -6.58 -5.78
CA GLN A 158 4.25 -6.48 -6.98
C GLN A 158 2.91 -7.21 -6.84
N LEU A 159 2.30 -7.12 -5.65
CA LEU A 159 0.95 -7.59 -5.36
C LEU A 159 0.11 -6.42 -4.88
N ASN A 160 -1.21 -6.53 -4.91
CA ASN A 160 -2.04 -5.60 -4.16
C ASN A 160 -2.12 -6.00 -2.67
N ALA A 161 -2.46 -5.02 -1.81
CA ALA A 161 -2.54 -5.24 -0.36
C ALA A 161 -3.50 -6.37 0.04
N ARG A 162 -4.56 -6.59 -0.74
CA ARG A 162 -5.56 -7.65 -0.49
C ARG A 162 -5.00 -9.03 -0.84
N GLU A 163 -4.37 -9.19 -2.00
CA GLU A 163 -3.71 -10.43 -2.42
C GLU A 163 -2.65 -10.86 -1.43
N LEU A 164 -1.80 -9.91 -1.00
CA LEU A 164 -0.78 -10.17 0.01
C LEU A 164 -1.41 -10.65 1.33
N ASN A 165 -2.49 -9.99 1.77
CA ASN A 165 -3.22 -10.37 2.97
C ASN A 165 -3.85 -11.78 2.85
N ASP A 166 -4.46 -12.09 1.70
CA ASP A 166 -5.06 -13.41 1.44
C ASP A 166 -3.99 -14.53 1.39
N ILE A 167 -2.79 -14.24 0.84
CA ILE A 167 -1.63 -15.15 0.85
C ILE A 167 -1.14 -15.38 2.28
N TRP A 168 -1.05 -14.34 3.10
CA TRP A 168 -0.64 -14.46 4.49
C TRP A 168 -1.68 -15.15 5.36
N HIS A 169 -2.98 -14.99 5.06
CA HIS A 169 -4.09 -15.52 5.84
C HIS A 169 -5.06 -16.38 4.99
N PRO A 170 -4.61 -17.53 4.45
CA PRO A 170 -5.40 -18.34 3.53
C PRO A 170 -6.65 -18.96 4.16
N ALA A 171 -6.69 -19.11 5.49
CA ALA A 171 -7.87 -19.59 6.23
C ALA A 171 -9.03 -18.58 6.18
N LEU A 172 -8.73 -17.27 6.21
CA LEU A 172 -9.73 -16.20 6.09
C LEU A 172 -10.31 -16.17 4.66
N ALA A 173 -9.46 -16.38 3.66
CA ALA A 173 -9.88 -16.50 2.26
C ALA A 173 -10.81 -17.72 2.05
N ARG A 174 -10.45 -18.90 2.58
CA ARG A 174 -11.27 -20.13 2.48
C ARG A 174 -12.61 -20.03 3.21
N ALA A 175 -12.64 -19.38 4.38
CA ALA A 175 -13.88 -19.16 5.14
C ALA A 175 -14.86 -18.24 4.38
N LYS A 176 -14.36 -17.21 3.69
CA LYS A 176 -15.17 -16.36 2.80
C LYS A 176 -15.78 -17.15 1.64
N VAL A 177 -14.97 -17.94 0.92
CA VAL A 177 -15.44 -18.77 -0.20
C VAL A 177 -16.51 -19.78 0.23
N LYS A 178 -16.38 -20.37 1.43
CA LYS A 178 -17.37 -21.32 1.96
C LYS A 178 -18.70 -20.64 2.33
N ARG A 179 -18.66 -19.37 2.77
CA ARG A 179 -19.83 -18.56 3.12
C ARG A 179 -20.59 -18.11 1.86
N GLU A 180 -19.88 -17.62 0.85
CA GLU A 180 -20.46 -17.28 -0.47
C GLU A 180 -21.13 -18.48 -1.15
N ARG A 181 -20.53 -19.68 -1.02
CA ARG A 181 -21.10 -20.92 -1.56
C ARG A 181 -22.37 -21.38 -0.81
N TYR A 182 -22.52 -21.01 0.47
CA TYR A 182 -23.74 -21.28 1.24
C TYR A 182 -24.87 -20.31 0.85
N ASP A 183 -24.54 -19.03 0.64
CA ASP A 183 -25.50 -17.99 0.27
C ASP A 183 -26.06 -18.20 -1.16
N LEU A 184 -25.25 -18.73 -2.09
CA LEU A 184 -25.70 -19.10 -3.44
C LEU A 184 -26.65 -20.32 -3.44
N ASN A 185 -26.48 -21.27 -2.52
CA ASN A 185 -27.31 -22.48 -2.45
C ASN A 185 -28.64 -22.28 -1.72
N PHE A 186 -28.84 -21.15 -1.03
CA PHE A 186 -30.09 -20.85 -0.33
C PHE A 186 -31.18 -20.25 -1.24
N ASN A 187 -30.85 -19.97 -2.51
CA ASN A 187 -31.76 -19.31 -3.46
C ASN A 187 -32.39 -20.24 -4.52
N GLU A 188 -32.22 -21.56 -4.41
CA GLU A 188 -32.92 -22.52 -5.28
C GLU A 188 -33.87 -23.43 -4.47
N SER A 189 -35.16 -23.18 -4.68
CA SER A 189 -36.29 -24.12 -4.56
C SER A 189 -36.78 -24.52 -3.16
N ARG A 190 -37.85 -23.85 -2.69
CA ARG A 190 -38.99 -24.52 -2.04
C ARG A 190 -40.29 -23.69 -2.20
N PRO A 191 -41.39 -24.27 -2.72
CA PRO A 191 -42.69 -23.60 -2.69
C PRO A 191 -43.24 -23.58 -1.27
N ALA A 192 -43.83 -22.45 -0.88
CA ALA A 192 -44.46 -22.25 0.41
C ALA A 192 -45.82 -22.96 0.48
N GLU A 193 -45.93 -23.99 1.31
CA GLU A 193 -47.20 -24.49 1.83
C GLU A 193 -47.25 -24.40 3.36
N ALA A 194 -48.47 -24.22 3.85
CA ALA A 194 -48.80 -23.52 5.08
C ALA A 194 -48.74 -24.36 6.38
N TYR A 195 -48.60 -23.59 7.48
CA TYR A 195 -49.24 -23.72 8.80
C TYR A 195 -48.45 -24.19 10.05
N LYS A 196 -48.42 -23.22 10.98
CA LYS A 196 -48.72 -23.26 12.43
C LYS A 196 -47.72 -23.90 13.42
N GLY A 197 -47.20 -23.03 14.29
CA GLY A 197 -47.13 -23.28 15.73
C GLY A 197 -45.78 -22.97 16.36
N TYR A 198 -45.63 -21.76 16.91
CA TYR A 198 -45.32 -21.47 18.32
C TYR A 198 -44.77 -20.04 18.47
N ARG A 199 -45.29 -19.35 19.47
CA ARG A 199 -45.14 -17.94 19.78
C ARG A 199 -44.07 -17.76 20.86
N ALA A 200 -43.07 -16.91 20.65
CA ALA A 200 -42.35 -16.25 21.75
C ALA A 200 -41.64 -14.95 21.32
N LYS A 201 -42.27 -13.84 21.73
CA LYS A 201 -41.75 -12.54 22.22
C LYS A 201 -40.54 -11.87 21.51
N THR A 202 -40.84 -10.71 20.92
CA THR A 202 -39.95 -9.60 20.53
C THR A 202 -39.18 -8.99 21.73
N PRO A 203 -38.07 -8.25 21.50
CA PRO A 203 -38.22 -6.81 21.27
C PRO A 203 -37.36 -6.24 20.12
N ARG A 204 -38.04 -5.50 19.24
CA ARG A 204 -37.64 -4.26 18.53
C ARG A 204 -36.15 -3.87 18.59
N GLY A 205 -35.49 -3.90 17.44
CA GLY A 205 -34.26 -3.19 17.12
C GLY A 205 -34.25 -2.91 15.61
N GLN A 206 -33.88 -1.69 15.23
CA GLN A 206 -34.12 -1.09 13.92
C GLN A 206 -33.56 -1.88 12.73
N ASN A 207 -34.32 -1.83 11.62
CA ASN A 207 -33.85 -2.19 10.29
C ASN A 207 -32.61 -1.37 9.94
N SER A 208 -31.46 -2.03 9.90
CA SER A 208 -30.30 -1.60 9.11
C SER A 208 -30.00 -2.72 8.13
N GLN A 209 -30.66 -2.69 6.97
CA GLN A 209 -30.29 -3.53 5.83
C GLN A 209 -28.95 -3.03 5.30
N HIS A 210 -27.84 -3.58 5.79
CA HIS A 210 -26.54 -3.45 5.12
C HIS A 210 -26.36 -4.64 4.18
N ILE A 211 -26.58 -4.39 2.89
CA ILE A 211 -26.23 -5.27 1.78
C ILE A 211 -24.74 -5.01 1.49
N SER A 212 -23.84 -5.79 2.09
CA SER A 212 -22.40 -5.64 1.89
C SER A 212 -21.86 -6.76 1.00
N GLY A 213 -21.46 -6.40 -0.22
CA GLY A 213 -20.89 -7.33 -1.19
C GLY A 213 -20.18 -6.63 -2.35
N SER A 214 -19.35 -5.62 -2.07
CA SER A 214 -18.52 -4.95 -3.08
C SER A 214 -17.32 -5.83 -3.45
N ARG A 215 -17.34 -6.39 -4.67
CA ARG A 215 -16.19 -7.07 -5.29
C ARG A 215 -15.20 -5.99 -5.74
N LEU A 216 -13.96 -6.03 -5.22
CA LEU A 216 -12.90 -5.10 -5.61
C LEU A 216 -12.45 -5.35 -7.06
N PRO A 217 -12.01 -4.32 -7.80
CA PRO A 217 -11.54 -4.46 -9.20
C PRO A 217 -10.29 -5.35 -9.31
N ALA A 218 -10.19 -6.15 -10.38
CA ALA A 218 -9.11 -7.15 -10.54
C ALA A 218 -7.85 -6.61 -11.24
N SER A 219 -7.92 -5.44 -11.88
CA SER A 219 -6.78 -4.78 -12.54
C SER A 219 -6.83 -3.25 -12.36
N ARG A 220 -5.70 -2.55 -12.63
CA ARG A 220 -5.67 -1.08 -12.62
C ARG A 220 -6.65 -0.48 -13.62
N ALA A 221 -6.79 -1.11 -14.78
CA ALA A 221 -7.75 -0.72 -15.81
C ALA A 221 -9.20 -0.98 -15.38
N ASP A 222 -9.47 -2.07 -14.64
CA ASP A 222 -10.79 -2.29 -14.01
C ASP A 222 -11.10 -1.20 -12.99
N HIS A 223 -10.10 -0.79 -12.19
CA HIS A 223 -10.29 0.22 -11.17
C HIS A 223 -10.56 1.60 -11.80
N ALA A 224 -9.76 1.98 -12.80
CA ALA A 224 -10.01 3.20 -13.58
C ALA A 224 -11.39 3.18 -14.24
N ALA A 225 -11.79 2.05 -14.84
CA ALA A 225 -13.12 1.88 -15.43
C ALA A 225 -14.23 2.04 -14.37
N ARG A 226 -14.05 1.49 -13.17
CA ARG A 226 -15.04 1.63 -12.09
C ARG A 226 -15.20 3.09 -11.66
N ILE A 227 -14.09 3.79 -11.41
CA ILE A 227 -14.11 5.21 -11.03
C ILE A 227 -14.77 6.04 -12.14
N LEU A 228 -14.47 5.77 -13.41
CA LEU A 228 -15.02 6.53 -14.54
C LEU A 228 -16.50 6.22 -14.82
N LEU A 229 -16.99 5.03 -14.47
CA LEU A 229 -18.40 4.68 -14.56
C LEU A 229 -19.23 5.29 -13.42
N ASP A 230 -18.63 5.47 -12.25
CA ASP A 230 -19.26 6.16 -11.12
C ASP A 230 -19.21 7.68 -11.29
N ASN A 231 -18.02 8.19 -11.59
CA ASN A 231 -17.68 9.60 -11.69
C ASN A 231 -17.19 9.95 -13.10
N MET A 232 -18.11 9.93 -14.06
CA MET A 232 -17.81 10.26 -15.46
C MET A 232 -17.23 11.67 -15.64
N ALA A 233 -17.51 12.61 -14.73
CA ALA A 233 -16.96 13.95 -14.78
C ALA A 233 -15.42 13.97 -14.61
N ALA A 234 -14.84 12.94 -13.99
CA ALA A 234 -13.39 12.79 -13.91
C ALA A 234 -12.74 12.58 -15.30
N LEU A 235 -13.47 11.99 -16.25
CA LEU A 235 -13.00 11.78 -17.62
C LEU A 235 -12.66 13.10 -18.32
N ALA A 236 -13.42 14.16 -18.06
CA ALA A 236 -13.19 15.49 -18.64
C ALA A 236 -11.91 16.18 -18.11
N SER A 237 -11.33 15.68 -17.01
CA SER A 237 -10.10 16.22 -16.41
C SER A 237 -8.83 15.54 -16.92
N LEU A 238 -8.97 14.54 -17.79
CA LEU A 238 -7.86 13.79 -18.35
C LEU A 238 -7.21 14.53 -19.53
N SER A 239 -5.91 14.31 -19.71
CA SER A 239 -5.15 14.86 -20.82
C SER A 239 -5.33 14.01 -22.08
N ALA A 240 -5.02 14.56 -23.26
CA ALA A 240 -5.10 13.81 -24.52
C ALA A 240 -4.25 12.52 -24.53
N GLU A 241 -3.12 12.51 -23.81
CA GLU A 241 -2.26 11.34 -23.62
C GLU A 241 -2.97 10.26 -22.79
N ASP A 242 -3.63 10.66 -21.70
CA ASP A 242 -4.42 9.75 -20.85
C ASP A 242 -5.56 9.10 -21.65
N HIS A 243 -6.27 9.89 -22.46
CA HIS A 243 -7.32 9.41 -23.35
C HIS A 243 -6.81 8.39 -24.37
N THR A 244 -5.67 8.69 -25.00
CA THR A 244 -5.03 7.78 -25.97
C THR A 244 -4.62 6.47 -25.31
N LEU A 245 -4.03 6.53 -24.12
CA LEU A 245 -3.68 5.34 -23.35
C LEU A 245 -4.91 4.47 -23.05
N LEU A 246 -5.95 5.06 -22.47
CA LEU A 246 -7.14 4.32 -22.02
C LEU A 246 -7.88 3.69 -23.20
N CYS A 247 -8.10 4.44 -24.28
CA CYS A 247 -8.78 3.93 -25.47
C CYS A 247 -7.94 2.88 -26.22
N GLY A 248 -6.60 2.96 -26.13
CA GLY A 248 -5.67 2.01 -26.74
C GLY A 248 -5.52 0.67 -26.00
N LEU A 249 -6.14 0.50 -24.83
CA LEU A 249 -6.09 -0.76 -24.09
C LEU A 249 -6.79 -1.90 -24.84
N ALA A 250 -6.33 -3.13 -24.60
CA ALA A 250 -7.00 -4.31 -25.13
C ALA A 250 -8.43 -4.45 -24.59
N ALA A 251 -9.29 -5.15 -25.33
CA ALA A 251 -10.61 -5.53 -24.84
C ALA A 251 -10.48 -6.33 -23.51
N PRO A 252 -11.36 -6.10 -22.53
CA PRO A 252 -12.63 -5.35 -22.63
C PRO A 252 -12.53 -3.83 -22.36
N HIS A 253 -11.36 -3.30 -22.01
CA HIS A 253 -11.20 -1.93 -21.50
C HIS A 253 -11.24 -0.85 -22.58
N GLY A 254 -10.45 -0.98 -23.64
CA GLY A 254 -10.36 0.03 -24.70
C GLY A 254 -11.71 0.39 -25.32
N PRO A 255 -12.55 -0.61 -25.71
CA PRO A 255 -13.89 -0.34 -26.23
C PRO A 255 -14.80 0.37 -25.23
N LEU A 256 -14.71 0.06 -23.94
CA LEU A 256 -15.49 0.74 -22.90
C LEU A 256 -15.08 2.21 -22.76
N PHE A 257 -13.77 2.50 -22.73
CA PHE A 257 -13.26 3.87 -22.60
C PHE A 257 -13.57 4.71 -23.85
N SER A 258 -13.44 4.12 -25.04
CA SER A 258 -13.82 4.79 -26.30
C SER A 258 -15.31 5.13 -26.32
N TRP A 259 -16.15 4.21 -25.82
CA TRP A 259 -17.58 4.46 -25.69
C TRP A 259 -17.88 5.57 -24.68
N LEU A 260 -17.25 5.56 -23.50
CA LEU A 260 -17.41 6.59 -22.46
C LEU A 260 -16.98 7.99 -22.96
N GLU A 261 -15.89 8.07 -23.72
CA GLU A 261 -15.45 9.32 -24.35
C GLU A 261 -16.49 9.87 -25.33
N GLY A 262 -17.05 9.00 -26.19
CA GLY A 262 -18.15 9.37 -27.09
C GLY A 262 -19.38 9.88 -26.34
N GLN A 263 -19.77 9.19 -25.26
CA GLN A 263 -20.89 9.63 -24.41
C GLN A 263 -20.61 10.99 -23.75
N LEU A 264 -19.38 11.23 -23.29
CA LEU A 264 -18.98 12.52 -22.71
C LEU A 264 -19.09 13.64 -23.73
N HIS A 265 -18.67 13.38 -24.96
CA HIS A 265 -18.70 14.35 -26.04
C HIS A 265 -20.14 14.71 -26.47
N GLU A 266 -21.01 13.70 -26.59
CA GLU A 266 -22.38 13.89 -27.09
C GLU A 266 -23.36 14.39 -26.02
N HIS A 267 -23.21 13.95 -24.77
CA HIS A 267 -24.21 14.15 -23.72
C HIS A 267 -23.65 14.82 -22.45
N GLY A 268 -22.34 14.97 -22.34
CA GLY A 268 -21.68 15.45 -21.12
C GLY A 268 -21.61 14.38 -20.02
N PRO A 269 -21.19 14.75 -18.79
CA PRO A 269 -21.09 13.83 -17.68
C PRO A 269 -22.45 13.26 -17.27
N MET A 270 -22.55 11.95 -17.19
CA MET A 270 -23.76 11.22 -16.84
C MET A 270 -23.54 10.30 -15.65
N PRO A 271 -24.57 10.07 -14.81
CA PRO A 271 -24.49 9.10 -13.73
C PRO A 271 -24.53 7.66 -14.27
N TRP A 272 -24.00 6.72 -13.48
CA TRP A 272 -23.99 5.29 -13.83
C TRP A 272 -25.35 4.76 -14.31
N ALA A 273 -26.46 5.19 -13.71
CA ALA A 273 -27.80 4.75 -14.11
C ALA A 273 -28.13 5.06 -15.58
N ALA A 274 -27.70 6.22 -16.09
CA ALA A 274 -27.88 6.62 -17.49
C ALA A 274 -26.89 5.90 -18.40
N LEU A 275 -25.63 5.77 -17.97
CA LEU A 275 -24.61 5.02 -18.71
C LEU A 275 -25.00 3.55 -18.90
N ARG A 276 -25.57 2.93 -17.86
CA ARG A 276 -26.05 1.54 -17.93
C ARG A 276 -27.17 1.35 -18.96
N GLU A 277 -28.07 2.33 -19.11
CA GLU A 277 -29.08 2.28 -20.17
C GLU A 277 -28.46 2.45 -21.56
N GLY A 278 -27.49 3.36 -21.71
CA GLY A 278 -26.76 3.57 -22.96
C GLY A 278 -25.90 2.38 -23.40
N LEU A 279 -25.43 1.56 -22.47
CA LEU A 279 -24.65 0.37 -22.74
C LEU A 279 -25.48 -0.82 -23.27
N ARG A 280 -26.81 -0.77 -23.25
CA ARG A 280 -27.64 -1.92 -23.65
C ARG A 280 -27.36 -2.34 -25.10
N GLY A 281 -26.94 -3.60 -25.28
CA GLY A 281 -26.56 -4.17 -26.57
C GLY A 281 -25.14 -3.83 -27.03
N HIS A 282 -24.37 -3.05 -26.25
CA HIS A 282 -22.96 -2.77 -26.52
C HIS A 282 -22.07 -3.95 -26.06
N GLU A 283 -20.93 -4.15 -26.71
CA GLU A 283 -20.00 -5.25 -26.37
C GLU A 283 -19.47 -5.17 -24.92
N SER A 284 -19.34 -3.95 -24.39
CA SER A 284 -18.88 -3.69 -23.03
C SER A 284 -19.98 -3.78 -21.96
N GLU A 285 -21.25 -4.01 -22.32
CA GLU A 285 -22.39 -4.01 -21.38
C GLU A 285 -22.17 -4.99 -20.21
N ASN A 286 -21.88 -6.24 -20.56
CA ASN A 286 -21.70 -7.30 -19.58
C ASN A 286 -20.50 -7.07 -18.68
N PHE A 287 -19.45 -6.43 -19.20
CA PHE A 287 -18.26 -6.10 -18.42
C PHE A 287 -18.54 -4.97 -17.44
N ALA A 288 -19.09 -3.84 -17.90
CA ALA A 288 -19.41 -2.69 -17.07
C ALA A 288 -20.44 -3.02 -15.98
N CYS A 289 -21.51 -3.78 -16.32
CA CYS A 289 -22.50 -4.22 -15.34
C CYS A 289 -21.91 -5.14 -14.27
N LYS A 290 -20.97 -6.02 -14.64
CA LYS A 290 -20.26 -6.88 -13.67
C LYS A 290 -19.32 -6.06 -12.77
N LEU A 291 -18.66 -5.07 -13.34
CA LEU A 291 -17.72 -4.21 -12.63
C LEU A 291 -18.43 -3.34 -11.57
N MET A 292 -19.63 -2.86 -11.89
CA MET A 292 -20.45 -2.05 -10.99
C MET A 292 -21.36 -2.88 -10.06
N ALA A 293 -21.38 -4.22 -10.20
CA ALA A 293 -22.23 -5.08 -9.37
C ALA A 293 -21.70 -5.14 -7.92
N GLY A 294 -22.49 -4.63 -6.98
CA GLY A 294 -22.17 -4.61 -5.55
C GLY A 294 -21.35 -3.40 -5.09
N TYR A 295 -21.06 -2.46 -6.00
CA TYR A 295 -20.46 -1.18 -5.65
C TYR A 295 -21.55 -0.25 -5.10
N GLU A 296 -21.37 0.23 -3.87
CA GLU A 296 -22.19 1.31 -3.31
C GLU A 296 -21.73 2.60 -4.01
N LEU A 297 -22.61 3.17 -4.85
CA LEU A 297 -22.36 4.46 -5.53
C LEU A 297 -22.02 5.50 -4.46
N GLY A 298 -20.92 6.22 -4.64
CA GLY A 298 -20.45 7.20 -3.66
C GLY A 298 -21.52 8.23 -3.35
N ALA A 299 -21.73 8.53 -2.05
CA ALA A 299 -22.42 9.76 -1.67
C ALA A 299 -21.59 10.93 -2.21
N GLU A 300 -22.23 11.97 -2.76
CA GLU A 300 -21.63 13.08 -3.54
C GLU A 300 -20.45 13.84 -2.89
N GLU A 301 -20.09 13.51 -1.65
CA GLU A 301 -19.08 14.17 -0.81
C GLU A 301 -17.62 13.74 -1.08
N ASP A 302 -17.35 12.65 -1.82
CA ASP A 302 -15.98 12.08 -1.97
C ASP A 302 -15.33 12.22 -3.38
N ASN A 303 -15.91 13.05 -4.24
CA ASN A 303 -15.45 13.24 -5.64
C ASN A 303 -13.98 13.70 -5.81
N GLY A 304 -13.35 14.21 -4.74
CA GLY A 304 -11.97 14.68 -4.76
C GLY A 304 -10.96 13.56 -4.63
N GLU A 305 -11.19 12.59 -3.74
CA GLU A 305 -10.27 11.48 -3.49
C GLU A 305 -10.23 10.52 -4.68
N GLU A 306 -11.39 10.25 -5.28
CA GLU A 306 -11.50 9.43 -6.50
C GLU A 306 -10.70 9.97 -7.68
N ARG A 307 -10.64 11.30 -7.84
CA ARG A 307 -9.86 11.94 -8.90
C ARG A 307 -8.36 11.80 -8.68
N VAL A 308 -7.93 11.91 -7.42
CA VAL A 308 -6.53 11.69 -7.03
C VAL A 308 -6.16 10.23 -7.26
N GLU A 309 -7.02 9.29 -6.85
CA GLU A 309 -6.82 7.86 -7.09
C GLU A 309 -6.77 7.52 -8.58
N LEU A 310 -7.71 8.03 -9.39
CA LEU A 310 -7.71 7.85 -10.84
C LEU A 310 -6.41 8.38 -11.47
N ARG A 311 -5.94 9.55 -11.04
CA ARG A 311 -4.67 10.12 -11.52
C ARG A 311 -3.49 9.23 -11.19
N HIS A 312 -3.42 8.68 -9.98
CA HIS A 312 -2.35 7.74 -9.60
C HIS A 312 -2.41 6.46 -10.44
N LEU A 313 -3.60 5.89 -10.66
CA LEU A 313 -3.78 4.71 -11.50
C LEU A 313 -3.31 4.95 -12.94
N ILE A 314 -3.74 6.06 -13.55
CA ILE A 314 -3.36 6.42 -14.92
C ILE A 314 -1.85 6.67 -15.03
N ASN A 315 -1.23 7.38 -14.08
CA ASN A 315 0.21 7.60 -14.08
C ASN A 315 0.99 6.28 -14.05
N ARG A 316 0.55 5.31 -13.24
CA ARG A 316 1.16 3.97 -13.20
C ARG A 316 1.00 3.23 -14.52
N MET A 317 -0.18 3.30 -15.14
CA MET A 317 -0.43 2.68 -16.44
C MET A 317 0.38 3.34 -17.57
N LEU A 318 0.55 4.67 -17.56
CA LEU A 318 1.43 5.39 -18.48
C LEU A 318 2.88 4.95 -18.33
N ILE A 319 3.39 4.83 -17.10
CA ILE A 319 4.76 4.37 -16.85
C ILE A 319 4.97 2.94 -17.41
N GLU A 320 3.99 2.05 -17.26
CA GLU A 320 4.05 0.69 -17.82
C GLU A 320 3.98 0.68 -19.35
N HIS A 321 3.15 1.54 -19.95
CA HIS A 321 3.06 1.71 -21.38
C HIS A 321 4.38 2.23 -21.97
N LEU A 322 4.94 3.29 -21.39
CA LEU A 322 6.22 3.88 -21.81
C LEU A 322 7.38 2.89 -21.70
N LYS A 323 7.41 2.04 -20.66
CA LYS A 323 8.42 0.96 -20.54
C LYS A 323 8.31 -0.06 -21.69
N THR A 324 7.10 -0.34 -22.13
CA THR A 324 6.83 -1.23 -23.26
C THR A 324 7.28 -0.59 -24.57
N GLU A 325 6.95 0.68 -24.79
CA GLU A 325 7.37 1.44 -25.97
C GLU A 325 8.89 1.64 -26.04
N GLU A 326 9.54 1.92 -24.90
CA GLU A 326 11.00 1.98 -24.80
C GLU A 326 11.66 0.67 -25.25
N THR A 327 11.10 -0.47 -24.84
CA THR A 327 11.59 -1.78 -25.22
C THR A 327 11.48 -1.99 -26.73
N GLY A 328 10.34 -1.62 -27.33
CA GLY A 328 10.15 -1.65 -28.78
C GLY A 328 11.08 -0.67 -29.53
N ALA A 329 11.33 0.52 -28.98
CA ALA A 329 12.23 1.51 -29.56
C ALA A 329 13.69 1.04 -29.56
N ILE A 330 14.14 0.33 -28.51
CA ILE A 330 15.46 -0.30 -28.45
C ILE A 330 15.59 -1.38 -29.53
N GLU A 331 14.55 -2.19 -29.73
CA GLU A 331 14.55 -3.21 -30.78
C GLU A 331 14.59 -2.59 -32.18
N ALA A 332 13.81 -1.53 -32.41
CA ALA A 332 13.79 -0.78 -33.66
C ALA A 332 15.10 -0.01 -33.93
N ALA A 333 15.83 0.41 -32.87
CA ALA A 333 17.12 1.08 -33.01
C ALA A 333 18.22 0.20 -33.63
N LYS A 334 18.01 -1.12 -33.71
CA LYS A 334 18.88 -2.04 -34.45
C LYS A 334 18.83 -1.81 -35.96
N THR A 335 17.74 -1.24 -36.48
CA THR A 335 17.49 -1.07 -37.93
C THR A 335 17.26 0.38 -38.34
N ASP A 336 16.78 1.25 -37.44
CA ASP A 336 16.54 2.67 -37.69
C ASP A 336 17.27 3.57 -36.67
N PRO A 337 18.24 4.39 -37.10
CA PRO A 337 18.94 5.34 -36.23
C PRO A 337 18.01 6.37 -35.55
N SER A 338 16.85 6.67 -36.12
CA SER A 338 15.88 7.63 -35.55
C SER A 338 15.14 7.08 -34.32
N ALA A 339 15.08 5.75 -34.17
CA ALA A 339 14.44 5.09 -33.02
C ALA A 339 15.21 5.32 -31.71
N LEU A 340 16.51 5.59 -31.78
CA LEU A 340 17.33 5.91 -30.61
C LEU A 340 17.00 7.29 -30.03
N GLN A 341 16.57 8.22 -30.88
CA GLN A 341 16.05 9.52 -30.43
C GLN A 341 14.69 9.36 -29.76
N ARG A 342 13.78 8.57 -30.34
CA ARG A 342 12.47 8.24 -29.74
C ARG A 342 12.64 7.57 -28.37
N TYR A 343 13.58 6.64 -28.23
CA TYR A 343 13.88 6.01 -26.94
C TYR A 343 14.25 7.03 -25.86
N ARG A 344 15.11 8.01 -26.18
CA ARG A 344 15.51 9.05 -25.22
C ARG A 344 14.34 9.94 -24.81
N GLU A 345 13.46 10.26 -25.75
CA GLU A 345 12.25 11.05 -25.48
C GLU A 345 11.28 10.29 -24.55
N LEU A 346 11.04 9.01 -24.83
CA LEU A 346 10.21 8.14 -23.99
C LEU A 346 10.79 7.98 -22.57
N GLN A 347 12.11 7.75 -22.48
CA GLN A 347 12.80 7.60 -21.20
C GLN A 347 12.75 8.88 -20.36
N ALA A 348 12.93 10.05 -21.00
CA ALA A 348 12.81 11.34 -20.32
C ALA A 348 11.37 11.57 -19.80
N ARG A 349 10.35 11.23 -20.61
CA ARG A 349 8.94 11.32 -20.20
C ARG A 349 8.64 10.42 -19.01
N ARG A 350 9.13 9.18 -19.02
CA ARG A 350 8.94 8.24 -17.92
C ARG A 350 9.58 8.71 -16.62
N LEU A 351 10.82 9.19 -16.66
CA LEU A 351 11.51 9.70 -15.47
C LEU A 351 10.79 10.92 -14.86
N LEU A 352 10.21 11.79 -15.70
CA LEU A 352 9.38 12.89 -15.23
C LEU A 352 8.11 12.38 -14.52
N LEU A 353 7.44 11.37 -15.06
CA LEU A 353 6.26 10.78 -14.42
C LEU A 353 6.63 10.05 -13.11
N GLU A 354 7.73 9.29 -13.08
CA GLU A 354 8.22 8.56 -11.88
C GLU A 354 8.67 9.50 -10.75
N SER A 355 9.01 10.76 -11.06
CA SER A 355 9.33 11.79 -10.05
C SER A 355 8.13 12.62 -9.60
N ALA A 356 7.02 12.57 -10.34
CA ALA A 356 5.77 13.26 -10.03
C ALA A 356 4.76 12.37 -9.29
N THR A 357 4.94 11.05 -9.35
CA THR A 357 4.23 10.04 -8.53
C THR A 357 5.00 9.72 -7.28
#